data_AF-A0A959M304-F1
#
_entry.id   AF-A0A959M304-F1
#
_cell.length_a   1.000
_cell.length_b   1.000
_cell.length_c   1.000
_cell.angle_alpha   90.00
_cell.angle_beta   90.00
_cell.angle_gamma   90.00
#
_symmetry.space_group_name_H-M   'P 1'
#
loop_
_entity.id
_entity.type
_entity.pdbx_description
1 polymer ?
#
loop_
_entity_poly.entity_id
_entity_poly.type
_entity_poly.pdbx_seq_one_letter_code
_entity_poly.pdbx_strand_id
1 'polypeptide(L)'
;MSLPEIKKEAESLALNDLGEALEFLRTKLPAESPVVTTVLSMIRRLNRAASNRRKGLISLEDMDIIENQIFDSLLEFLRSLNDEKVSNGVKAMEGKILYDIPNVMAIRQETRCRIRLAFLEEVIRQNLDWSEHMEIHSIQIGEVMSVELVDPAANPVFQIRSISDEVQRIDPDFYSEWWFYVTAQQPGKHTLVLRVSIVEIVDGVDRKRNIVLEEVIDIVESVPETTISTSVFREAPDRITTRQSGLENQIEEVADDAGAVIEPSKKTSPSNPGPARVQPGAPVDVQPAVPPAPAPPPPPPPSPAVRPRSRNNTVRRWLTYTASALVIFASASYAMMPGFRSEIGWWRTADNKEGYVEFLEDNPESHRVQEALEKIEYLDWQLISENPTISNLKGFLIDHPQSKYSPDALEALNEIARKGLTIEDMELYLQDSTNFSDNKGLVEAPVNFNVFLDSLFNYQSDFDSRMVSINGVDSVRLYNPNLVLEIQTFLMDTVFQQIKEPLNQMEFIRNLEKTGWKDQQ
;
A
#
# COMPACT_ATOMS: atom_id res chain seq x y z
N MET A 1 4.95 -21.46 -34.30
CA MET A 1 3.49 -21.21 -34.34
C MET A 1 3.31 -19.87 -35.01
N SER A 2 2.42 -19.79 -36.00
CA SER A 2 2.18 -18.53 -36.72
C SER A 2 1.39 -17.54 -35.84
N LEU A 3 1.51 -16.24 -36.09
CA LEU A 3 0.81 -15.22 -35.30
C LEU A 3 -0.72 -15.44 -35.26
N PRO A 4 -1.42 -15.78 -36.36
CA PRO A 4 -2.86 -16.05 -36.32
C PRO A 4 -3.23 -17.26 -35.46
N GLU A 5 -2.41 -18.31 -35.46
CA GLU A 5 -2.62 -19.46 -34.58
C GLU A 5 -2.45 -19.02 -33.13
N ILE A 6 -1.40 -18.24 -32.80
CA ILE A 6 -1.14 -17.76 -31.44
C ILE A 6 -2.34 -16.97 -30.92
N LYS A 7 -2.89 -16.06 -31.73
CA LYS A 7 -4.09 -15.30 -31.37
C LYS A 7 -5.28 -16.21 -31.06
N LYS A 8 -5.56 -17.16 -31.96
CA LYS A 8 -6.71 -18.07 -31.82
C LYS A 8 -6.59 -18.95 -30.57
N GLU A 9 -5.39 -19.45 -30.28
CA GLU A 9 -5.15 -20.26 -29.08
C GLU A 9 -5.27 -19.40 -27.80
N ALA A 10 -4.70 -18.20 -27.80
CA ALA A 10 -4.83 -17.27 -26.68
C ALA A 10 -6.29 -16.86 -26.41
N GLU A 11 -7.08 -16.57 -27.45
CA GLU A 11 -8.52 -16.30 -27.32
C GLU A 11 -9.26 -17.50 -26.73
N SER A 12 -8.93 -18.72 -27.17
CA SER A 12 -9.55 -19.94 -26.65
C SER A 12 -9.19 -20.21 -25.19
N LEU A 13 -7.94 -19.95 -24.80
CA LEU A 13 -7.51 -20.10 -23.41
C LEU A 13 -8.18 -19.05 -22.51
N ALA A 14 -8.29 -17.81 -22.99
CA ALA A 14 -8.82 -16.70 -22.19
C ALA A 14 -10.30 -16.91 -21.81
N LEU A 15 -11.06 -17.68 -22.59
CA LEU A 15 -12.43 -18.06 -22.27
C LEU A 15 -12.54 -19.03 -21.08
N ASN A 16 -11.48 -19.76 -20.77
CA ASN A 16 -11.45 -20.73 -19.66
C ASN A 16 -10.64 -20.19 -18.48
N ASP A 17 -9.45 -19.66 -18.75
CA ASP A 17 -8.52 -19.12 -17.76
C ASP A 17 -7.71 -17.97 -18.38
N LEU A 18 -7.97 -16.76 -17.88
CA LEU A 18 -7.30 -15.54 -18.32
C LEU A 18 -5.80 -15.54 -17.98
N GLY A 19 -5.41 -16.11 -16.84
CA GLY A 19 -4.02 -16.23 -16.42
C GLY A 19 -3.23 -17.15 -17.35
N GLU A 20 -3.79 -18.31 -17.70
CA GLU A 20 -3.17 -19.25 -18.64
C GLU A 20 -2.99 -18.63 -20.04
N ALA A 21 -3.99 -17.87 -20.51
CA ALA A 21 -3.90 -17.18 -21.80
C ALA A 21 -2.79 -16.12 -21.84
N LEU A 22 -2.64 -15.34 -20.78
CA LEU A 22 -1.59 -14.33 -20.67
C LEU A 22 -0.20 -14.97 -20.57
N GLU A 23 -0.06 -16.06 -19.81
CA GLU A 23 1.19 -16.83 -19.72
C GLU A 23 1.56 -17.50 -21.04
N PHE A 24 0.57 -18.04 -21.77
CA PHE A 24 0.75 -18.55 -23.11
C PHE A 24 1.31 -17.46 -24.05
N LEU A 25 0.71 -16.27 -24.04
CA LEU A 25 1.21 -15.15 -24.85
C LEU A 25 2.63 -14.72 -24.46
N ARG A 26 2.93 -14.66 -23.17
CA ARG A 26 4.27 -14.34 -22.66
C ARG A 26 5.33 -15.32 -23.19
N THR A 27 5.01 -16.61 -23.27
CA THR A 27 5.96 -17.65 -23.72
C THR A 27 6.08 -17.75 -25.25
N LYS A 28 5.03 -17.43 -26.00
CA LYS A 28 5.03 -17.55 -27.48
C LYS A 28 5.52 -16.29 -28.19
N LEU A 29 5.42 -15.13 -27.56
CA LEU A 29 5.89 -13.87 -28.13
C LEU A 29 7.39 -13.65 -27.83
N PRO A 30 8.13 -12.91 -28.68
CA PRO A 30 9.55 -12.66 -28.45
C PRO A 30 9.77 -11.82 -27.19
N ALA A 31 10.62 -12.28 -26.27
CA ALA A 31 10.81 -11.66 -24.95
C ALA A 31 11.19 -10.17 -24.98
N GLU A 32 11.91 -9.72 -26.03
CA GLU A 32 12.35 -8.33 -26.20
C GLU A 32 11.35 -7.45 -26.99
N SER A 33 10.19 -8.01 -27.35
CA SER A 33 9.17 -7.28 -28.10
C SER A 33 8.38 -6.33 -27.19
N PRO A 34 8.08 -5.08 -27.61
CA PRO A 34 7.19 -4.18 -26.87
C PRO A 34 5.80 -4.77 -26.63
N VAL A 35 5.42 -5.74 -27.46
CA VAL A 35 4.20 -6.51 -27.33
C VAL A 35 4.18 -7.30 -26.01
N VAL A 36 5.31 -7.88 -25.60
CA VAL A 36 5.40 -8.67 -24.36
C VAL A 36 5.26 -7.78 -23.13
N THR A 37 5.74 -6.54 -23.17
CA THR A 37 5.53 -5.58 -22.06
C THR A 37 4.06 -5.30 -21.79
N THR A 38 3.21 -5.23 -22.82
CA THR A 38 1.75 -5.09 -22.65
C THR A 38 1.13 -6.35 -22.03
N VAL A 39 1.59 -7.54 -22.43
CA VAL A 39 1.15 -8.80 -21.79
C VAL A 39 1.56 -8.82 -20.32
N LEU A 40 2.79 -8.42 -20.01
CA LEU A 40 3.30 -8.36 -18.64
C LEU A 40 2.56 -7.33 -17.78
N SER A 41 2.08 -6.21 -18.33
CA SER A 41 1.25 -5.27 -17.56
C SER A 41 -0.11 -5.89 -17.22
N MET A 42 -0.75 -6.59 -18.16
CA MET A 42 -1.99 -7.33 -17.89
C MET A 42 -1.80 -8.41 -16.82
N ILE A 43 -0.70 -9.18 -16.88
CA ILE A 43 -0.34 -10.16 -15.84
C ILE A 43 -0.17 -9.48 -14.47
N ARG A 44 0.53 -8.35 -14.42
CA ARG A 44 0.74 -7.60 -13.16
C ARG A 44 -0.58 -7.10 -12.58
N ARG A 45 -1.50 -6.58 -13.40
CA ARG A 45 -2.83 -6.16 -12.97
C ARG A 45 -3.63 -7.31 -12.39
N LEU A 46 -3.65 -8.46 -13.08
CA LEU A 46 -4.36 -9.65 -12.64
C LEU A 46 -3.82 -10.14 -11.29
N ASN A 47 -2.49 -10.25 -11.16
CA ASN A 47 -1.84 -10.67 -9.92
C ASN A 47 -2.08 -9.70 -8.76
N ARG A 48 -2.10 -8.39 -9.03
CA ARG A 48 -2.40 -7.37 -8.02
C ARG A 48 -3.85 -7.47 -7.56
N ALA A 49 -4.79 -7.63 -8.48
CA ALA A 49 -6.20 -7.82 -8.14
C ALA A 49 -6.40 -9.09 -7.29
N ALA A 50 -5.81 -10.21 -7.70
CA ALA A 50 -5.84 -11.45 -6.94
C ALA A 50 -5.22 -11.31 -5.54
N SER A 51 -4.10 -10.58 -5.42
CA SER A 51 -3.47 -10.28 -4.13
C SER A 51 -4.36 -9.40 -3.24
N ASN A 52 -4.95 -8.33 -3.79
CA ASN A 52 -5.85 -7.44 -3.06
C ASN A 52 -7.09 -8.19 -2.57
N ARG A 53 -7.63 -9.10 -3.39
CA ARG A 53 -8.73 -9.98 -3.00
C ARG A 53 -8.35 -10.90 -1.83
N ARG A 54 -7.19 -11.56 -1.90
CA ARG A 54 -6.68 -12.39 -0.79
C ARG A 54 -6.51 -11.59 0.50
N LYS A 55 -6.17 -10.31 0.39
CA LYS A 55 -6.06 -9.37 1.52
C LYS A 55 -7.40 -8.81 2.01
N GLY A 56 -8.52 -9.16 1.36
CA GLY A 56 -9.85 -8.61 1.67
C GLY A 56 -10.01 -7.12 1.34
N LEU A 57 -9.13 -6.57 0.49
CA LEU A 57 -9.17 -5.14 0.10
C LEU A 57 -10.19 -4.84 -1.00
N ILE A 58 -10.58 -5.86 -1.78
CA ILE A 58 -11.61 -5.77 -2.81
C ILE A 58 -12.59 -6.93 -2.66
N SER A 59 -13.84 -6.70 -3.04
CA SER A 59 -14.89 -7.71 -3.01
C SER A 59 -14.72 -8.76 -4.12
N LEU A 60 -15.53 -9.81 -4.08
CA LEU A 60 -15.61 -10.81 -5.15
C LEU A 60 -16.09 -10.16 -6.45
N GLU A 61 -17.14 -9.34 -6.36
CA GLU A 61 -17.74 -8.64 -7.48
C GLU A 61 -16.75 -7.67 -8.14
N ASP A 62 -15.95 -6.95 -7.35
CA ASP A 62 -14.91 -6.04 -7.86
C ASP A 62 -13.81 -6.80 -8.60
N MET A 63 -13.45 -8.01 -8.12
CA MET A 63 -12.48 -8.86 -8.82
C MET A 63 -13.01 -9.25 -10.20
N ASP A 64 -14.27 -9.68 -10.30
CA ASP A 64 -14.88 -10.08 -11.57
C ASP A 64 -14.93 -8.90 -12.55
N ILE A 65 -15.20 -7.68 -12.06
CA ILE A 65 -15.14 -6.45 -12.88
C ILE A 65 -13.72 -6.23 -13.43
N ILE A 66 -12.70 -6.37 -12.58
CA ILE A 66 -11.29 -6.20 -12.99
C ILE A 66 -10.87 -7.28 -14.00
N GLU A 67 -11.25 -8.54 -13.78
CA GLU A 67 -10.96 -9.63 -14.72
C GLU A 67 -11.58 -9.38 -16.09
N ASN A 68 -12.85 -8.96 -16.14
CA ASN A 68 -13.51 -8.60 -17.40
C ASN A 68 -12.82 -7.43 -18.11
N GLN A 69 -12.38 -6.40 -17.37
CA GLN A 69 -11.61 -5.29 -17.96
C GLN A 69 -10.27 -5.75 -18.54
N ILE A 70 -9.57 -6.68 -17.88
CA ILE A 70 -8.32 -7.24 -18.36
C ILE A 70 -8.58 -8.13 -19.58
N PHE A 71 -9.65 -8.93 -19.57
CA PHE A 71 -10.08 -9.74 -20.70
C PHE A 71 -10.42 -8.88 -21.93
N ASP A 72 -11.16 -7.79 -21.76
CA ASP A 72 -11.45 -6.84 -22.85
C ASP A 72 -10.16 -6.21 -23.41
N SER A 73 -9.24 -5.81 -22.51
CA SER A 73 -7.92 -5.28 -22.88
C SER A 73 -7.11 -6.31 -23.68
N LEU A 74 -7.17 -7.58 -23.28
CA LEU A 74 -6.52 -8.69 -23.97
C LEU A 74 -7.10 -8.90 -25.37
N LEU A 75 -8.42 -8.89 -25.53
CA LEU A 75 -9.05 -9.06 -26.84
C LEU A 75 -8.72 -7.91 -27.79
N GLU A 76 -8.74 -6.67 -27.30
CA GLU A 76 -8.32 -5.51 -28.08
C GLU A 76 -6.85 -5.62 -28.51
N PHE A 77 -5.98 -6.01 -27.56
CA PHE A 77 -4.57 -6.26 -27.83
C PHE A 77 -4.38 -7.31 -28.92
N LEU A 78 -5.05 -8.47 -28.81
CA LEU A 78 -4.97 -9.56 -29.80
C LEU A 78 -5.46 -9.13 -31.18
N ARG A 79 -6.51 -8.32 -31.27
CA ARG A 79 -6.98 -7.73 -32.53
C ARG A 79 -5.94 -6.78 -33.13
N SER A 80 -5.28 -5.98 -32.30
CA SER A 80 -4.28 -4.98 -32.71
C SER A 80 -2.92 -5.58 -33.10
N LEU A 81 -2.67 -6.83 -32.74
CA LEU A 81 -1.38 -7.50 -32.89
C LEU A 81 -1.10 -7.84 -34.36
N ASN A 82 0.05 -7.46 -34.91
CA ASN A 82 0.44 -7.79 -36.29
C ASN A 82 1.95 -8.10 -36.35
N ASP A 83 2.40 -8.74 -37.44
CA ASP A 83 3.80 -9.19 -37.57
C ASP A 83 4.82 -8.03 -37.49
N GLU A 84 4.41 -6.82 -37.91
CA GLU A 84 5.24 -5.61 -37.80
C GLU A 84 5.44 -5.14 -36.35
N LYS A 85 4.41 -5.22 -35.49
CA LYS A 85 4.54 -4.84 -34.08
C LYS A 85 5.39 -5.83 -33.28
N VAL A 86 5.35 -7.11 -33.67
CA VAL A 86 6.12 -8.17 -32.99
C VAL A 86 7.62 -8.02 -33.25
N SER A 87 8.00 -7.57 -34.45
CA SER A 87 9.39 -7.48 -34.92
C SER A 87 10.08 -6.15 -34.62
N ASN A 88 9.33 -5.05 -34.44
CA ASN A 88 9.90 -3.77 -34.07
C ASN A 88 10.12 -3.70 -32.55
N GLY A 89 11.39 -3.72 -32.12
CA GLY A 89 11.80 -3.55 -30.72
C GLY A 89 11.22 -2.28 -30.08
N VAL A 90 11.31 -2.19 -28.75
CA VAL A 90 10.62 -1.21 -27.88
C VAL A 90 10.56 0.18 -28.52
N LYS A 91 9.47 0.44 -29.22
CA LYS A 91 9.24 1.70 -29.91
C LYS A 91 8.62 2.61 -28.88
N ALA A 92 9.22 3.79 -28.68
CA ALA A 92 8.67 4.83 -27.83
C ALA A 92 7.16 4.97 -28.11
N MET A 93 6.37 4.81 -27.07
CA MET A 93 4.91 4.86 -27.19
C MET A 93 4.46 6.31 -27.08
N GLU A 94 3.35 6.64 -27.72
CA GLU A 94 2.72 7.93 -27.49
C GLU A 94 2.07 7.91 -26.10
N GLY A 95 2.32 8.94 -25.31
CA GLY A 95 1.74 9.13 -23.99
C GLY A 95 1.44 10.61 -23.75
N LYS A 96 1.08 10.92 -22.51
CA LYS A 96 0.68 12.26 -22.08
C LYS A 96 1.62 12.78 -20.99
N ILE A 97 1.91 14.06 -21.07
CA ILE A 97 2.55 14.83 -20.01
C ILE A 97 1.56 15.88 -19.52
N LEU A 98 1.45 16.01 -18.21
CA LEU A 98 0.75 17.10 -17.56
C LEU A 98 1.78 17.87 -16.74
N TYR A 99 1.81 19.18 -16.88
CA TYR A 99 2.60 20.03 -16.00
C TYR A 99 1.75 21.16 -15.43
N ASP A 100 2.09 21.49 -14.20
CA ASP A 100 1.43 22.45 -13.32
C ASP A 100 2.54 23.45 -12.94
N ILE A 101 2.81 24.38 -13.86
CA ILE A 101 3.85 25.41 -13.77
C ILE A 101 3.15 26.75 -13.99
N PRO A 102 3.09 27.65 -13.00
CA PRO A 102 2.36 28.90 -13.15
C PRO A 102 3.10 29.89 -14.04
N ASN A 103 2.35 30.57 -14.92
CA ASN A 103 2.89 31.57 -15.85
C ASN A 103 3.34 32.87 -15.16
N VAL A 104 3.03 33.03 -13.87
CA VAL A 104 3.42 34.18 -13.05
C VAL A 104 3.99 33.69 -11.73
N MET A 105 5.16 34.19 -11.34
CA MET A 105 5.81 33.87 -10.05
C MET A 105 6.17 35.13 -9.27
N ALA A 106 6.08 35.06 -7.94
CA ALA A 106 6.56 36.13 -7.07
C ALA A 106 8.07 36.02 -6.87
N ILE A 107 8.77 37.16 -6.90
CA ILE A 107 10.20 37.20 -6.63
C ILE A 107 10.50 36.71 -5.21
N ARG A 108 11.53 35.88 -5.06
CA ARG A 108 12.00 35.26 -3.81
C ARG A 108 10.97 34.41 -3.07
N GLN A 109 9.85 34.09 -3.69
CA GLN A 109 8.86 33.17 -3.15
C GLN A 109 9.02 31.79 -3.80
N GLU A 110 9.03 30.76 -2.96
CA GLU A 110 9.11 29.37 -3.41
C GLU A 110 7.76 28.95 -3.99
N THR A 111 7.77 28.52 -5.25
CA THR A 111 6.58 28.09 -5.98
C THR A 111 6.67 26.58 -6.24
N ARG A 112 5.63 25.83 -5.87
CA ARG A 112 5.59 24.38 -6.08
C ARG A 112 5.13 24.09 -7.50
N CYS A 113 5.95 23.40 -8.27
CA CYS A 113 5.64 22.92 -9.61
C CYS A 113 5.48 21.39 -9.59
N ARG A 114 4.56 20.87 -10.38
CA ARG A 114 4.30 19.43 -10.48
C ARG A 114 4.29 18.98 -11.94
N ILE A 115 4.91 17.85 -12.23
CA ILE A 115 4.89 17.21 -13.55
C ILE A 115 4.44 15.77 -13.39
N ARG A 116 3.50 15.33 -14.25
CA ARG A 116 3.04 13.95 -14.35
C ARG A 116 3.28 13.40 -15.74
N LEU A 117 3.55 12.10 -15.82
CA LEU A 117 3.64 11.34 -17.06
C LEU A 117 2.77 10.08 -16.95
N ALA A 118 2.00 9.80 -17.99
CA ALA A 118 1.22 8.57 -18.11
C ALA A 118 1.01 8.20 -19.59
N PHE A 119 0.71 6.94 -19.87
CA PHE A 119 0.36 6.52 -21.23
C PHE A 119 -1.02 7.02 -21.67
N LEU A 120 -1.96 7.10 -20.72
CA LEU A 120 -3.35 7.49 -20.97
C LEU A 120 -3.69 8.82 -20.30
N GLU A 121 -4.57 9.59 -20.95
CA GLU A 121 -4.99 10.89 -20.45
C GLU A 121 -5.93 10.77 -19.24
N GLU A 122 -6.77 9.74 -19.21
CA GLU A 122 -7.69 9.50 -18.09
C GLU A 122 -6.92 9.23 -16.80
N VAL A 123 -5.78 8.52 -16.91
CA VAL A 123 -4.89 8.18 -15.79
C VAL A 123 -4.19 9.42 -15.25
N ILE A 124 -3.68 10.30 -16.13
CA ILE A 124 -2.94 11.51 -15.69
C ILE A 124 -3.82 12.47 -14.90
N ARG A 125 -5.13 12.48 -15.20
CA ARG A 125 -6.15 13.35 -14.59
C ARG A 125 -6.67 12.83 -13.24
N GLN A 126 -6.31 11.61 -12.83
CA GLN A 126 -6.84 11.02 -11.59
C GLN A 126 -6.35 11.78 -10.35
N ASN A 127 -7.26 11.99 -9.39
CA ASN A 127 -6.99 12.63 -8.10
C ASN A 127 -6.31 14.02 -8.22
N LEU A 128 -6.70 14.80 -9.23
CA LEU A 128 -6.14 16.11 -9.49
C LEU A 128 -7.22 17.20 -9.39
N ASP A 129 -6.99 18.20 -8.53
CA ASP A 129 -7.75 19.44 -8.55
C ASP A 129 -7.22 20.31 -9.69
N TRP A 130 -8.05 20.56 -10.70
CA TRP A 130 -7.66 21.33 -11.88
C TRP A 130 -7.39 22.80 -11.55
N SER A 131 -6.26 23.31 -12.00
CA SER A 131 -5.94 24.74 -11.98
C SER A 131 -5.86 25.31 -13.39
N GLU A 132 -5.96 26.64 -13.52
CA GLU A 132 -5.93 27.34 -14.81
C GLU A 132 -4.59 27.20 -15.55
N HIS A 133 -3.52 26.91 -14.82
CA HIS A 133 -2.16 26.78 -15.34
C HIS A 133 -1.72 25.33 -15.55
N MET A 134 -2.66 24.38 -15.56
CA MET A 134 -2.38 22.99 -15.93
C MET A 134 -2.52 22.79 -17.42
N GLU A 135 -1.48 22.24 -18.04
CA GLU A 135 -1.47 21.93 -19.47
C GLU A 135 -1.17 20.45 -19.70
N ILE A 136 -1.84 19.84 -20.67
CA ILE A 136 -1.62 18.45 -21.10
C ILE A 136 -1.12 18.44 -22.54
N HIS A 137 0.02 17.80 -22.75
CA HIS A 137 0.64 17.61 -24.06
C HIS A 137 0.81 16.13 -24.37
N SER A 138 0.82 15.78 -25.67
CA SER A 138 1.17 14.44 -26.12
C SER A 138 2.65 14.37 -26.39
N ILE A 139 3.34 13.37 -25.81
CA ILE A 139 4.79 13.19 -25.98
C ILE A 139 5.13 11.71 -26.17
N GLN A 140 6.34 11.43 -26.64
CA GLN A 140 6.85 10.06 -26.62
C GLN A 140 7.33 9.68 -25.22
N ILE A 141 6.85 8.56 -24.73
CA ILE A 141 7.18 8.01 -23.41
C ILE A 141 7.82 6.63 -23.60
N GLY A 142 8.86 6.36 -22.81
CA GLY A 142 9.43 5.02 -22.65
C GLY A 142 9.16 4.46 -21.26
N GLU A 143 9.63 3.25 -21.02
CA GLU A 143 9.47 2.58 -19.72
C GLU A 143 10.17 3.32 -18.59
N VAL A 144 11.33 3.93 -18.86
CA VAL A 144 12.07 4.73 -17.89
C VAL A 144 12.21 6.15 -18.42
N MET A 145 11.79 7.12 -17.61
CA MET A 145 11.78 8.53 -17.94
C MET A 145 12.59 9.32 -16.93
N SER A 146 13.19 10.42 -17.37
CA SER A 146 13.96 11.35 -16.56
C SER A 146 13.40 12.76 -16.77
N VAL A 147 13.01 13.44 -15.69
CA VAL A 147 12.39 14.77 -15.76
C VAL A 147 13.23 15.76 -14.95
N GLU A 148 13.53 16.90 -15.58
CA GLU A 148 14.36 17.97 -15.00
C GLU A 148 13.79 19.33 -15.40
N LEU A 149 13.76 20.28 -14.46
CA LEU A 149 13.54 21.70 -14.74
C LEU A 149 14.88 22.42 -14.79
N VAL A 150 15.08 23.22 -15.84
CA VAL A 150 16.37 23.87 -16.13
C VAL A 150 16.16 25.34 -16.40
N ASP A 151 17.02 26.16 -15.80
CA ASP A 151 17.16 27.57 -16.12
C ASP A 151 18.17 27.74 -17.28
N PRO A 152 17.73 28.18 -18.48
CA PRO A 152 18.62 28.37 -19.62
C PRO A 152 19.46 29.66 -19.53
N ALA A 153 19.17 30.56 -18.58
CA ALA A 153 19.85 31.85 -18.50
C ALA A 153 21.31 31.72 -18.04
N ALA A 154 22.20 32.53 -18.63
CA ALA A 154 23.61 32.56 -18.24
C ALA A 154 23.81 33.07 -16.81
N ASN A 155 22.95 33.98 -16.36
CA ASN A 155 22.84 34.40 -14.97
C ASN A 155 21.60 33.71 -14.39
N PRO A 156 21.71 32.92 -13.31
CA PRO A 156 20.58 32.17 -12.79
C PRO A 156 19.46 33.11 -12.31
N VAL A 157 18.30 32.94 -12.93
CA VAL A 157 17.04 33.60 -12.60
C VAL A 157 16.21 32.71 -11.67
N PHE A 158 16.32 31.39 -11.82
CA PHE A 158 15.55 30.42 -11.02
C PHE A 158 16.48 29.59 -10.14
N GLN A 159 16.11 29.45 -8.87
CA GLN A 159 16.67 28.44 -7.99
C GLN A 159 15.70 27.26 -7.93
N ILE A 160 16.14 26.10 -8.43
CA ILE A 160 15.29 24.92 -8.62
C ILE A 160 15.74 23.82 -7.66
N ARG A 161 14.79 23.24 -6.93
CA ARG A 161 15.02 22.11 -6.01
C ARG A 161 14.04 20.99 -6.32
N SER A 162 14.55 19.80 -6.64
CA SER A 162 13.73 18.59 -6.76
C SER A 162 13.52 17.92 -5.41
N ILE A 163 12.34 17.33 -5.19
CA ILE A 163 12.07 16.40 -4.09
C ILE A 163 12.01 14.96 -4.58
N SER A 164 11.58 14.76 -5.83
CA SER A 164 11.43 13.45 -6.45
C SER A 164 12.75 12.99 -7.08
N ASP A 165 12.90 11.68 -7.20
CA ASP A 165 13.97 11.09 -8.00
C ASP A 165 13.84 11.56 -9.46
N GLU A 166 14.96 11.98 -10.05
CA GLU A 166 15.00 12.48 -11.44
C GLU A 166 14.52 11.42 -12.42
N VAL A 167 14.94 10.16 -12.19
CA VAL A 167 14.65 9.01 -13.06
C VAL A 167 13.61 8.12 -12.41
N GLN A 168 12.49 7.88 -13.09
CA GLN A 168 11.45 6.97 -12.63
C GLN A 168 10.95 6.07 -13.76
N ARG A 169 10.46 4.89 -13.39
CA ARG A 169 9.74 4.00 -14.31
C ARG A 169 8.31 4.53 -14.49
N ILE A 170 7.77 4.42 -15.70
CA ILE A 170 6.37 4.70 -16.00
C ILE A 170 5.63 3.38 -16.11
N ASP A 171 4.63 3.18 -15.27
CA ASP A 171 3.74 2.03 -15.39
C ASP A 171 2.59 2.35 -16.36
N PRO A 172 2.14 1.38 -17.20
CA PRO A 172 1.04 1.59 -18.15
C PRO A 172 -0.28 2.06 -17.51
N ASP A 173 -0.53 1.63 -16.27
CA ASP A 173 -1.80 1.84 -15.58
C ASP A 173 -1.77 2.99 -14.57
N PHE A 174 -0.61 3.60 -14.34
CA PHE A 174 -0.42 4.65 -13.34
C PHE A 174 0.32 5.83 -13.94
N TYR A 175 0.20 7.00 -13.30
CA TYR A 175 1.06 8.12 -13.59
C TYR A 175 2.28 8.11 -12.67
N SER A 176 3.42 8.56 -13.18
CA SER A 176 4.59 8.91 -12.36
C SER A 176 4.59 10.43 -12.15
N GLU A 177 5.11 10.89 -11.00
CA GLU A 177 4.98 12.29 -10.57
C GLU A 177 6.33 12.85 -10.07
N TRP A 178 6.63 14.07 -10.51
CA TRP A 178 7.80 14.82 -10.08
C TRP A 178 7.39 16.14 -9.46
N TRP A 179 7.97 16.43 -8.28
CA TRP A 179 7.75 17.66 -7.55
C TRP A 179 9.02 18.50 -7.53
N PHE A 180 8.85 19.77 -7.91
CA PHE A 180 9.90 20.77 -7.90
C PHE A 180 9.45 21.98 -7.10
N TYR A 181 10.41 22.61 -6.43
CA TYR A 181 10.26 23.93 -5.87
C TYR A 181 11.13 24.92 -6.63
N VAL A 182 10.52 25.98 -7.13
CA VAL A 182 11.15 27.00 -7.97
C VAL A 182 11.06 28.34 -7.26
N THR A 183 12.22 28.95 -7.00
CA THR A 183 12.31 30.30 -6.42
C THR A 183 12.88 31.26 -7.45
N ALA A 184 12.08 32.23 -7.87
CA ALA A 184 12.46 33.29 -8.80
C ALA A 184 13.39 34.32 -8.12
N GLN A 185 14.47 34.73 -8.78
CA GLN A 185 15.51 35.62 -8.21
C GLN A 185 15.55 37.01 -8.85
N GLN A 186 15.10 37.15 -10.10
CA GLN A 186 15.16 38.40 -10.85
C GLN A 186 13.78 38.71 -11.48
N PRO A 187 13.29 39.96 -11.43
CA PRO A 187 12.01 40.31 -12.02
C PRO A 187 12.06 40.31 -13.56
N GLY A 188 10.89 40.26 -14.20
CA GLY A 188 10.74 40.29 -15.66
C GLY A 188 10.29 38.97 -16.26
N LYS A 189 10.29 38.89 -17.59
CA LYS A 189 9.88 37.68 -18.32
C LYS A 189 11.08 36.80 -18.62
N HIS A 190 11.05 35.56 -18.13
CA HIS A 190 12.16 34.62 -18.26
C HIS A 190 11.66 33.24 -18.67
N THR A 191 12.48 32.50 -19.40
CA THR A 191 12.13 31.16 -19.88
C THR A 191 12.54 30.12 -18.85
N LEU A 192 11.64 29.20 -18.52
CA LEU A 192 11.91 27.99 -17.76
C LEU A 192 11.79 26.79 -18.69
N VAL A 193 12.77 25.89 -18.67
CA VAL A 193 12.82 24.74 -19.58
C VAL A 193 12.48 23.45 -18.84
N LEU A 194 11.45 22.75 -19.29
CA LEU A 194 11.11 21.40 -18.86
C LEU A 194 11.76 20.39 -19.80
N ARG A 195 12.77 19.68 -19.30
CA ARG A 195 13.50 18.65 -20.02
C ARG A 195 13.00 17.28 -19.59
N VAL A 196 12.39 16.57 -20.53
CA VAL A 196 11.90 15.20 -20.35
C VAL A 196 12.70 14.27 -21.23
N SER A 197 13.31 13.25 -20.66
CA SER A 197 14.22 12.35 -21.38
C SER A 197 13.75 10.91 -21.28
N ILE A 198 13.71 10.22 -22.41
CA ILE A 198 13.53 8.77 -22.46
C ILE A 198 14.89 8.13 -22.17
N VAL A 199 14.97 7.26 -21.16
CA VAL A 199 16.20 6.55 -20.79
C VAL A 199 16.15 5.15 -21.40
N GLU A 200 16.98 4.90 -22.42
CA GLU A 200 17.10 3.60 -23.10
C GLU A 200 18.45 2.96 -22.78
N ILE A 201 18.49 1.68 -22.41
CA ILE A 201 19.73 0.92 -22.26
C ILE A 201 20.07 0.29 -23.61
N VAL A 202 21.10 0.77 -24.28
CA VAL A 202 21.58 0.23 -25.56
C VAL A 202 22.99 -0.29 -25.38
N ASP A 203 23.18 -1.61 -25.55
CA ASP A 203 24.46 -2.30 -25.34
C ASP A 203 25.02 -2.15 -23.91
N GLY A 204 24.12 -2.09 -22.91
CA GLY A 204 24.50 -1.89 -21.50
C GLY A 204 24.93 -0.46 -21.16
N VAL A 205 24.74 0.49 -22.08
CA VAL A 205 25.02 1.92 -21.87
C VAL A 205 23.72 2.70 -21.92
N ASP A 206 23.51 3.54 -20.91
CA ASP A 206 22.35 4.42 -20.84
C ASP A 206 22.44 5.52 -21.91
N ARG A 207 21.38 5.63 -22.72
CA ARG A 207 21.20 6.70 -23.70
C ARG A 207 19.95 7.48 -23.34
N LYS A 208 20.08 8.80 -23.22
CA LYS A 208 18.95 9.72 -23.00
C LYS A 208 18.52 10.35 -24.32
N ARG A 209 17.23 10.25 -24.65
CA ARG A 209 16.61 11.00 -25.76
C ARG A 209 15.77 12.12 -25.19
N ASN A 210 16.20 13.36 -25.41
CA ASN A 210 15.62 14.52 -24.76
C ASN A 210 14.46 15.11 -25.59
N ILE A 211 13.38 15.45 -24.91
CA ILE A 211 12.24 16.23 -25.35
C ILE A 211 12.26 17.50 -24.48
N VAL A 212 12.18 18.66 -25.12
CA VAL A 212 12.34 19.95 -24.45
C VAL A 212 11.08 20.77 -24.66
N LEU A 213 10.49 21.21 -23.55
CA LEU A 213 9.34 22.11 -23.50
C LEU A 213 9.80 23.41 -22.84
N GLU A 214 9.33 24.55 -23.34
CA GLU A 214 9.76 25.88 -22.88
C GLU A 214 8.53 26.68 -22.46
N GLU A 215 8.59 27.25 -21.26
CA GLU A 215 7.53 28.13 -20.74
C GLU A 215 8.09 29.51 -20.41
N VAL A 216 7.31 30.55 -20.70
CA VAL A 216 7.67 31.94 -20.39
C VAL A 216 6.98 32.36 -19.11
N ILE A 217 7.77 32.59 -18.06
CA ILE A 217 7.30 32.94 -16.73
C ILE A 217 7.47 34.45 -16.50
N ASP A 218 6.40 35.13 -16.09
CA ASP A 218 6.43 36.54 -15.70
C ASP A 218 6.71 36.66 -14.19
N ILE A 219 7.88 37.20 -13.84
CA ILE A 219 8.30 37.35 -12.44
C ILE A 219 7.96 38.75 -11.96
N VAL A 220 7.02 38.83 -11.01
CA VAL A 220 6.52 40.08 -10.42
C VAL A 220 7.02 40.24 -8.99
N GLU A 221 7.18 41.50 -8.55
CA GLU A 221 7.71 41.81 -7.21
C GLU A 221 6.72 41.43 -6.08
N SER A 222 5.42 41.56 -6.34
CA SER A 222 4.36 40.98 -5.54
C SER A 222 3.24 40.51 -6.46
N VAL A 223 2.84 39.25 -6.33
CA VAL A 223 1.65 38.75 -7.02
C VAL A 223 0.45 39.41 -6.32
N PRO A 224 -0.43 40.14 -7.03
CA PRO A 224 -1.63 40.67 -6.41
C PRO A 224 -2.43 39.51 -5.80
N GLU A 225 -2.77 39.64 -4.52
CA GLU A 225 -3.41 38.60 -3.68
C GLU A 225 -4.73 38.06 -4.27
N THR A 226 -5.25 38.68 -5.33
CA THR A 226 -6.52 38.36 -5.97
C THR A 226 -6.51 37.04 -6.76
N THR A 227 -5.36 36.41 -6.97
CA THR A 227 -5.23 35.17 -7.77
C THR A 227 -4.70 33.96 -6.99
N ILE A 228 -4.39 34.13 -5.69
CA ILE A 228 -3.91 33.01 -4.88
C ILE A 228 -5.14 32.28 -4.36
N SER A 229 -5.57 31.25 -5.10
CA SER A 229 -6.42 30.19 -4.54
C SER A 229 -5.66 29.61 -3.35
N THR A 230 -6.00 30.05 -2.15
CA THR A 230 -5.48 29.51 -0.91
C THR A 230 -6.00 28.10 -0.79
N SER A 231 -5.23 27.12 -1.29
CA SER A 231 -5.35 25.75 -0.86
C SER A 231 -4.98 25.73 0.63
N VAL A 232 -5.98 25.95 1.49
CA VAL A 232 -5.86 25.70 2.92
C VAL A 232 -5.38 24.26 3.06
N PHE A 233 -4.33 24.05 3.84
CA PHE A 233 -3.83 22.73 4.17
C PHE A 233 -4.98 21.97 4.85
N ARG A 234 -5.71 21.15 4.09
CA ARG A 234 -6.56 20.13 4.67
C ARG A 234 -5.59 19.12 5.27
N GLU A 235 -5.42 19.19 6.59
CA GLU A 235 -5.02 18.02 7.35
C GLU A 235 -5.85 16.84 6.84
N ALA A 236 -5.20 15.71 6.60
CA ALA A 236 -5.85 14.50 6.11
C ALA A 236 -7.10 14.27 6.98
N PRO A 237 -8.31 14.16 6.39
CA PRO A 237 -9.50 13.88 7.18
C PRO A 237 -9.35 12.48 7.75
N ASP A 238 -8.93 12.41 9.02
CA ASP A 238 -9.39 11.34 9.87
C ASP A 238 -10.91 11.49 9.95
N ARG A 239 -11.61 10.45 9.48
CA ARG A 239 -13.06 10.21 9.53
C ARG A 239 -13.88 10.55 8.29
N ILE A 240 -14.22 9.46 7.61
CA ILE A 240 -15.49 9.14 6.96
C ILE A 240 -16.65 9.90 7.65
N THR A 241 -17.29 10.81 6.93
CA THR A 241 -18.65 11.23 7.23
C THR A 241 -19.51 10.96 6.01
N THR A 242 -20.42 10.01 6.16
CA THR A 242 -21.45 9.63 5.20
C THR A 242 -22.35 10.83 4.88
N ARG A 243 -22.52 11.11 3.58
CA ARG A 243 -23.58 11.99 3.07
C ARG A 243 -24.93 11.32 3.29
N GLN A 244 -25.78 11.91 4.12
CA GLN A 244 -27.24 11.84 3.94
C GLN A 244 -27.72 13.16 3.35
N SER A 245 -28.40 13.06 2.21
CA SER A 245 -29.12 14.15 1.56
C SER A 245 -30.59 14.05 1.94
N GLY A 246 -31.13 15.16 2.46
CA GLY A 246 -32.52 15.59 2.23
C GLY A 246 -33.55 15.17 3.28
N LEU A 247 -33.96 16.10 4.14
CA LEU A 247 -35.29 16.71 4.03
C LEU A 247 -35.40 18.02 4.81
N GLU A 248 -36.14 18.92 4.20
CA GLU A 248 -36.50 20.29 4.50
C GLU A 248 -37.49 20.37 5.68
N ASN A 249 -37.38 21.39 6.54
CA ASN A 249 -38.50 22.27 6.94
C ASN A 249 -38.12 23.31 8.03
N GLN A 250 -38.31 24.58 7.66
CA GLN A 250 -38.87 25.74 8.39
C GLN A 250 -38.70 25.84 9.92
N ILE A 251 -38.20 27.00 10.39
CA ILE A 251 -38.89 27.90 11.35
C ILE A 251 -38.21 29.29 11.36
N GLU A 252 -39.09 30.29 11.45
CA GLU A 252 -38.98 31.75 11.58
C GLU A 252 -37.93 32.34 12.55
N GLU A 253 -37.31 33.43 12.08
CA GLU A 253 -37.38 34.80 12.64
C GLU A 253 -37.68 34.96 14.15
N VAL A 254 -36.66 35.34 14.94
CA VAL A 254 -36.81 36.31 16.05
C VAL A 254 -35.54 37.16 16.13
N ALA A 255 -35.73 38.47 16.11
CA ALA A 255 -34.73 39.51 16.30
C ALA A 255 -34.37 39.75 17.78
N ASP A 256 -33.35 40.59 17.96
CA ASP A 256 -33.10 41.47 19.11
C ASP A 256 -32.21 40.99 20.28
N ASP A 257 -31.08 41.70 20.38
CA ASP A 257 -30.65 42.51 21.53
C ASP A 257 -29.44 42.09 22.38
N ALA A 258 -28.64 43.11 22.69
CA ALA A 258 -27.59 43.27 23.70
C ALA A 258 -26.39 42.29 23.66
N GLY A 259 -25.14 42.71 23.49
CA GLY A 259 -24.48 43.87 24.07
C GLY A 259 -23.66 43.44 25.30
N ALA A 260 -22.36 43.17 25.13
CA ALA A 260 -21.38 43.25 26.22
C ALA A 260 -19.93 43.31 25.71
N VAL A 261 -19.31 44.43 26.04
CA VAL A 261 -17.89 44.78 25.98
C VAL A 261 -17.06 43.87 26.88
N ILE A 262 -15.94 43.32 26.39
CA ILE A 262 -14.80 42.92 27.24
C ILE A 262 -13.48 43.30 26.54
N GLU A 263 -12.75 44.22 27.16
CA GLU A 263 -11.37 44.61 26.87
C GLU A 263 -10.34 43.51 27.21
N PRO A 264 -9.18 43.47 26.53
CA PRO A 264 -8.16 42.44 26.71
C PRO A 264 -7.26 42.70 27.93
N SER A 265 -7.20 41.73 28.85
CA SER A 265 -6.24 41.73 29.96
C SER A 265 -4.85 41.26 29.54
N LYS A 266 -3.88 42.17 29.68
CA LYS A 266 -2.43 41.95 29.76
C LYS A 266 -2.09 40.78 30.70
N LYS A 267 -1.29 39.82 30.21
CA LYS A 267 -0.51 38.91 31.07
C LYS A 267 0.98 39.11 30.85
N THR A 268 1.60 39.49 31.96
CA THR A 268 3.02 39.73 32.23
C THR A 268 3.83 38.43 32.23
N SER A 269 5.00 38.48 31.59
CA SER A 269 6.09 37.50 31.70
C SER A 269 6.69 37.48 33.10
N PRO A 270 7.09 36.30 33.62
CA PRO A 270 8.04 36.22 34.73
C PRO A 270 9.48 36.09 34.21
N SER A 271 10.31 37.02 34.67
CA SER A 271 11.76 37.03 34.64
C SER A 271 12.35 35.90 35.50
N ASN A 272 13.39 35.21 35.00
CA ASN A 272 14.28 34.40 35.82
C ASN A 272 15.75 34.75 35.48
N PRO A 273 16.67 34.77 36.47
CA PRO A 273 18.00 35.36 36.32
C PRO A 273 19.01 34.35 35.75
N GLY A 274 19.94 34.86 34.95
CA GLY A 274 20.98 34.06 34.32
C GLY A 274 22.14 33.67 35.24
N PRO A 275 23.13 32.96 34.68
CA PRO A 275 24.50 33.14 35.09
C PRO A 275 25.47 33.42 33.92
N ALA A 276 26.44 34.27 34.24
CA ALA A 276 27.84 34.26 33.80
C ALA A 276 28.15 34.22 32.29
N ARG A 277 28.40 35.42 31.77
CA ARG A 277 29.11 35.74 30.52
C ARG A 277 30.59 35.37 30.64
N VAL A 278 31.03 34.33 29.94
CA VAL A 278 32.45 34.06 29.63
C VAL A 278 32.73 34.58 28.23
N GLN A 279 33.72 35.47 28.12
CA GLN A 279 34.24 35.99 26.85
C GLN A 279 35.09 34.93 26.13
N PRO A 280 34.91 34.71 24.82
CA PRO A 280 35.94 34.10 23.99
C PRO A 280 36.80 35.20 23.34
N GLY A 281 38.11 35.02 23.43
CA GLY A 281 39.13 35.90 22.88
C GLY A 281 39.19 35.93 21.34
N ALA A 282 40.03 36.85 20.88
CA ALA A 282 40.28 37.23 19.49
C ALA A 282 40.63 36.06 18.54
N PRO A 283 40.33 36.20 17.23
CA PRO A 283 40.80 35.26 16.23
C PRO A 283 42.30 35.46 15.97
N VAL A 284 43.08 34.41 16.24
CA VAL A 284 44.46 34.26 15.77
C VAL A 284 44.39 33.73 14.34
N ASP A 285 45.00 34.47 13.42
CA ASP A 285 45.25 34.10 12.03
C ASP A 285 46.15 32.84 12.01
N VAL A 286 45.57 31.68 11.67
CA VAL A 286 46.33 30.45 11.41
C VAL A 286 46.09 30.06 9.95
N GLN A 287 47.09 30.36 9.12
CA GLN A 287 47.23 29.81 7.78
C GLN A 287 47.22 28.27 7.83
N PRO A 288 46.37 27.59 7.05
CA PRO A 288 46.48 26.16 6.85
C PRO A 288 47.75 25.86 6.05
N ALA A 289 48.66 25.10 6.63
CA ALA A 289 49.82 24.56 5.92
C ALA A 289 49.34 23.62 4.79
N VAL A 290 49.76 23.92 3.57
CA VAL A 290 49.57 23.08 2.38
C VAL A 290 50.24 21.71 2.62
N PRO A 291 49.52 20.58 2.52
CA PRO A 291 50.15 19.27 2.60
C PRO A 291 51.07 19.05 1.38
N PRO A 292 52.26 18.46 1.55
CA PRO A 292 53.18 18.19 0.45
C PRO A 292 52.58 17.18 -0.52
N ALA A 293 52.79 17.43 -1.81
CA ALA A 293 52.32 16.59 -2.91
C ALA A 293 52.77 15.12 -2.75
N PRO A 294 51.89 14.14 -3.03
CA PRO A 294 52.24 12.73 -2.97
C PRO A 294 53.31 12.40 -4.02
N ALA A 295 54.33 11.65 -3.59
CA ALA A 295 55.42 11.19 -4.44
C ALA A 295 54.89 10.30 -5.59
N PRO A 296 55.49 10.37 -6.80
CA PRO A 296 55.07 9.53 -7.92
C PRO A 296 55.32 8.04 -7.62
N PRO A 297 54.41 7.15 -8.08
CA PRO A 297 54.54 5.72 -7.85
C PRO A 297 55.80 5.14 -8.52
N PRO A 298 56.45 4.14 -7.90
CA PRO A 298 57.62 3.50 -8.48
C PRO A 298 57.27 2.74 -9.78
N PRO A 299 58.21 2.66 -10.75
CA PRO A 299 57.98 1.95 -12.00
C PRO A 299 57.73 0.46 -11.75
N PRO A 300 56.85 -0.18 -12.55
CA PRO A 300 56.53 -1.59 -12.41
C PRO A 300 57.75 -2.47 -12.66
N PRO A 301 57.90 -3.59 -11.92
CA PRO A 301 59.01 -4.51 -12.10
C PRO A 301 58.99 -5.15 -13.50
N PRO A 302 60.17 -5.43 -14.10
CA PRO A 302 60.26 -6.02 -15.43
C PRO A 302 59.63 -7.41 -15.46
N SER A 303 58.79 -7.64 -16.48
CA SER A 303 58.12 -8.93 -16.70
C SER A 303 59.13 -10.07 -16.81
N PRO A 304 58.89 -11.22 -16.15
CA PRO A 304 59.81 -12.35 -16.19
C PRO A 304 59.91 -12.94 -17.59
N ALA A 305 61.15 -13.15 -18.03
CA ALA A 305 61.48 -13.74 -19.33
C ALA A 305 60.83 -15.12 -19.51
N VAL A 306 60.09 -15.24 -20.61
CA VAL A 306 59.45 -16.48 -21.07
C VAL A 306 60.51 -17.54 -21.33
N ARG A 307 60.54 -18.59 -20.49
CA ARG A 307 61.39 -19.77 -20.72
C ARG A 307 60.78 -20.68 -21.81
N PRO A 308 61.59 -21.23 -22.73
CA PRO A 308 61.10 -22.14 -23.77
C PRO A 308 60.59 -23.45 -23.15
N ARG A 309 59.33 -23.79 -23.44
CA ARG A 309 58.64 -25.01 -23.00
C ARG A 309 59.27 -26.24 -23.67
N SER A 310 59.90 -27.08 -22.83
CA SER A 310 60.37 -28.41 -23.18
C SER A 310 59.21 -29.34 -23.57
N ARG A 311 59.41 -30.00 -24.70
CA ARG A 311 58.48 -30.82 -25.47
C ARG A 311 58.46 -32.23 -24.89
N ASN A 312 57.57 -32.51 -23.94
CA ASN A 312 57.11 -33.86 -23.55
C ASN A 312 55.83 -33.75 -22.69
N ASN A 313 54.66 -33.56 -23.33
CA ASN A 313 53.40 -33.22 -22.63
C ASN A 313 52.20 -34.11 -22.99
N THR A 314 52.38 -35.23 -23.68
CA THR A 314 51.26 -36.05 -24.14
C THR A 314 50.69 -36.98 -23.06
N VAL A 315 51.53 -37.46 -22.14
CA VAL A 315 51.11 -38.41 -21.09
C VAL A 315 50.52 -37.70 -19.85
N ARG A 316 51.01 -36.49 -19.52
CA ARG A 316 50.49 -35.70 -18.38
C ARG A 316 49.12 -35.06 -18.62
N ARG A 317 48.74 -34.86 -19.90
CA ARG A 317 47.41 -34.37 -20.27
C ARG A 317 46.33 -35.45 -20.08
N TRP A 318 46.61 -36.72 -20.32
CA TRP A 318 45.61 -37.79 -20.15
C TRP A 318 45.23 -38.06 -18.69
N LEU A 319 46.18 -37.96 -17.75
CA LEU A 319 45.92 -38.16 -16.32
C LEU A 319 45.14 -36.99 -15.66
N THR A 320 45.11 -35.80 -16.26
CA THR A 320 44.33 -34.68 -15.73
C THR A 320 42.86 -34.75 -16.16
N TYR A 321 42.57 -35.27 -17.36
CA TYR A 321 41.18 -35.40 -17.84
C TYR A 321 40.38 -36.49 -17.13
N THR A 322 41.00 -37.59 -16.69
CA THR A 322 40.30 -38.68 -15.99
C THR A 322 39.94 -38.34 -14.54
N ALA A 323 40.81 -37.61 -13.83
CA ALA A 323 40.50 -37.13 -12.48
C ALA A 323 39.39 -36.07 -12.48
N SER A 324 39.37 -35.15 -13.46
CA SER A 324 38.27 -34.17 -13.60
C SER A 324 36.94 -34.84 -13.98
N ALA A 325 36.97 -35.88 -14.83
CA ALA A 325 35.76 -36.59 -15.22
C ALA A 325 35.10 -37.32 -14.05
N LEU A 326 35.88 -37.91 -13.14
CA LEU A 326 35.34 -38.56 -11.94
C LEU A 326 34.72 -37.56 -10.94
N VAL A 327 35.31 -36.37 -10.78
CA VAL A 327 34.70 -35.31 -9.95
C VAL A 327 33.39 -34.81 -10.57
N ILE A 328 33.35 -34.63 -11.89
CA ILE A 328 32.15 -34.21 -12.61
C ILE A 328 31.05 -35.29 -12.52
N PHE A 329 31.37 -36.56 -12.72
CA PHE A 329 30.39 -37.65 -12.62
C PHE A 329 29.91 -37.91 -11.18
N ALA A 330 30.77 -37.77 -10.17
CA ALA A 330 30.37 -37.85 -8.77
C ALA A 330 29.44 -36.69 -8.39
N SER A 331 29.71 -35.46 -8.88
CA SER A 331 28.84 -34.30 -8.65
C SER A 331 27.49 -34.40 -9.37
N ALA A 332 27.46 -34.92 -10.60
CA ALA A 332 26.22 -35.12 -11.35
C ALA A 332 25.34 -36.22 -10.73
N SER A 333 25.95 -37.30 -10.23
CA SER A 333 25.25 -38.36 -9.50
C SER A 333 24.65 -37.86 -8.18
N TYR A 334 25.34 -36.95 -7.49
CA TYR A 334 24.85 -36.31 -6.26
C TYR A 334 23.68 -35.34 -6.53
N ALA A 335 23.69 -34.62 -7.66
CA ALA A 335 22.64 -33.66 -8.02
C ALA A 335 21.32 -34.30 -8.52
N MET A 336 21.33 -35.62 -8.79
CA MET A 336 20.17 -36.39 -9.24
C MET A 336 19.47 -37.18 -8.13
N MET A 337 19.96 -37.15 -6.89
CA MET A 337 19.24 -37.77 -5.77
C MET A 337 18.04 -36.89 -5.36
N PRO A 338 16.79 -37.41 -5.40
CA PRO A 338 15.57 -36.63 -5.15
C PRO A 338 15.55 -35.86 -3.82
N GLY A 339 16.23 -36.37 -2.79
CA GLY A 339 16.27 -35.72 -1.47
C GLY A 339 17.23 -34.54 -1.33
N PHE A 340 18.19 -34.34 -2.24
CA PHE A 340 19.21 -33.28 -2.10
C PHE A 340 18.73 -31.92 -2.63
N ARG A 341 17.80 -31.91 -3.59
CA ARG A 341 17.24 -30.66 -4.15
C ARG A 341 16.38 -29.91 -3.15
N SER A 342 15.59 -30.63 -2.34
CA SER A 342 14.77 -30.01 -1.30
C SER A 342 15.62 -29.41 -0.18
N GLU A 343 16.77 -30.01 0.17
CA GLU A 343 17.67 -29.41 1.18
C GLU A 343 18.31 -28.09 0.71
N ILE A 344 18.72 -27.98 -0.57
CA ILE A 344 19.28 -26.73 -1.10
C ILE A 344 18.20 -25.64 -1.20
N GLY A 345 16.98 -26.02 -1.59
CA GLY A 345 15.83 -25.10 -1.62
C GLY A 345 15.60 -24.47 -0.24
N TRP A 346 15.58 -25.28 0.81
CA TRP A 346 15.36 -24.84 2.19
C TRP A 346 16.31 -23.73 2.68
N TRP A 347 17.59 -23.78 2.29
CA TRP A 347 18.56 -22.75 2.72
C TRP A 347 18.38 -21.41 2.00
N ARG A 348 17.80 -21.42 0.79
CA ARG A 348 17.52 -20.20 0.03
C ARG A 348 16.26 -19.49 0.51
N THR A 349 15.39 -20.20 1.21
CA THR A 349 14.09 -19.72 1.69
C THR A 349 14.15 -19.25 3.15
N ALA A 350 15.33 -19.29 3.77
CA ALA A 350 15.52 -18.80 5.13
C ALA A 350 15.24 -17.28 5.16
N ASP A 351 14.30 -16.87 6.02
CA ASP A 351 13.99 -15.51 6.44
C ASP A 351 12.90 -14.72 5.66
N ASN A 352 12.20 -15.31 4.70
CA ASN A 352 10.99 -14.66 4.15
C ASN A 352 9.84 -15.65 3.90
N LYS A 353 8.60 -15.14 3.98
CA LYS A 353 7.38 -15.95 3.86
C LYS A 353 7.26 -16.54 2.46
N GLU A 354 7.56 -15.74 1.44
CA GLU A 354 7.46 -16.10 0.03
C GLU A 354 8.32 -17.32 -0.30
N GLY A 355 9.54 -17.40 0.24
CA GLY A 355 10.43 -18.52 0.04
C GLY A 355 9.88 -19.81 0.64
N TYR A 356 9.31 -19.77 1.84
CA TYR A 356 8.69 -20.97 2.43
C TYR A 356 7.45 -21.43 1.65
N VAL A 357 6.68 -20.51 1.07
CA VAL A 357 5.55 -20.84 0.19
C VAL A 357 6.04 -21.51 -1.08
N GLU A 358 7.04 -20.92 -1.77
CA GLU A 358 7.66 -21.51 -2.96
C GLU A 358 8.24 -22.91 -2.67
N PHE A 359 8.87 -23.10 -1.51
CA PHE A 359 9.37 -24.41 -1.08
C PHE A 359 8.27 -25.46 -0.95
N LEU A 360 7.12 -25.09 -0.39
CA LEU A 360 5.97 -25.98 -0.22
C LEU A 360 5.33 -26.35 -1.57
N GLU A 361 5.28 -25.40 -2.51
CA GLU A 361 4.80 -25.64 -3.88
C GLU A 361 5.72 -26.62 -4.63
N ASP A 362 7.03 -26.42 -4.53
CA ASP A 362 8.03 -27.25 -5.22
C ASP A 362 8.25 -28.62 -4.57
N ASN A 363 8.01 -28.76 -3.26
CA ASN A 363 8.37 -29.94 -2.48
C ASN A 363 7.26 -30.41 -1.52
N PRO A 364 6.04 -30.73 -2.01
CA PRO A 364 4.89 -31.06 -1.16
C PRO A 364 5.05 -32.37 -0.34
N GLU A 365 5.97 -33.26 -0.75
CA GLU A 365 6.27 -34.51 -0.03
C GLU A 365 7.50 -34.39 0.89
N SER A 366 8.06 -33.18 1.07
CA SER A 366 9.24 -33.00 1.90
C SER A 366 8.94 -33.28 3.38
N HIS A 367 9.87 -33.94 4.06
CA HIS A 367 9.82 -34.10 5.52
C HIS A 367 9.85 -32.76 6.28
N ARG A 368 10.20 -31.65 5.60
CA ARG A 368 10.23 -30.29 6.16
C ARG A 368 8.95 -29.48 5.92
N VAL A 369 7.92 -30.05 5.32
CA VAL A 369 6.63 -29.36 5.08
C VAL A 369 6.09 -28.77 6.38
N GLN A 370 6.09 -29.56 7.46
CA GLN A 370 5.62 -29.10 8.76
C GLN A 370 6.46 -27.93 9.31
N GLU A 371 7.78 -28.02 9.19
CA GLU A 371 8.68 -26.94 9.62
C GLU A 371 8.47 -25.66 8.80
N ALA A 372 8.20 -25.78 7.48
CA ALA A 372 7.91 -24.64 6.61
C ALA A 372 6.61 -23.93 7.04
N LEU A 373 5.55 -24.70 7.28
CA LEU A 373 4.26 -24.18 7.73
C LEU A 373 4.39 -23.46 9.07
N GLU A 374 5.12 -24.04 10.03
CA GLU A 374 5.39 -23.40 11.32
C GLU A 374 6.19 -22.09 11.19
N LYS A 375 7.10 -22.00 10.22
CA LYS A 375 7.84 -20.77 9.92
C LYS A 375 6.97 -19.70 9.26
N ILE A 376 6.09 -20.09 8.34
CA ILE A 376 5.10 -19.18 7.74
C ILE A 376 4.17 -18.63 8.82
N GLU A 377 3.62 -19.50 9.67
CA GLU A 377 2.76 -19.11 10.80
C GLU A 377 3.48 -18.13 11.74
N TYR A 378 4.75 -18.39 12.07
CA TYR A 378 5.56 -17.50 12.90
C TYR A 378 5.77 -16.12 12.27
N LEU A 379 6.10 -16.06 10.97
CA LEU A 379 6.29 -14.80 10.25
C LEU A 379 4.99 -14.00 10.15
N ASP A 380 3.86 -14.68 9.92
CA ASP A 380 2.53 -14.06 9.92
C ASP A 380 2.20 -13.48 11.29
N TRP A 381 2.46 -14.23 12.37
CA TRP A 381 2.26 -13.74 13.72
C TRP A 381 3.16 -12.55 14.05
N GLN A 382 4.44 -12.58 13.65
CA GLN A 382 5.37 -11.47 13.88
C GLN A 382 4.87 -10.18 13.23
N LEU A 383 4.42 -10.23 11.98
CA LEU A 383 3.89 -9.07 11.26
C LEU A 383 2.65 -8.48 11.95
N ILE A 384 1.78 -9.33 12.50
CA ILE A 384 0.51 -8.91 13.10
C ILE A 384 0.71 -8.40 14.54
N SER A 385 1.62 -9.01 15.29
CA SER A 385 1.93 -8.58 16.67
C SER A 385 2.64 -7.22 16.74
N GLU A 386 3.37 -6.82 15.69
CA GLU A 386 3.97 -5.47 15.59
C GLU A 386 2.93 -4.35 15.38
N ASN A 387 1.83 -4.64 14.68
CA ASN A 387 0.74 -3.68 14.44
C ASN A 387 -0.63 -4.37 14.48
N PRO A 388 -1.14 -4.69 15.68
CA PRO A 388 -2.34 -5.49 15.83
C PRO A 388 -3.58 -4.67 15.46
N THR A 389 -4.28 -5.11 14.42
CA THR A 389 -5.59 -4.57 14.04
C THR A 389 -6.65 -5.68 14.12
N ILE A 390 -7.91 -5.31 14.34
CA ILE A 390 -9.03 -6.26 14.39
C ILE A 390 -9.07 -7.12 13.12
N SER A 391 -8.87 -6.50 11.95
CA SER A 391 -8.88 -7.20 10.66
C SER A 391 -7.75 -8.22 10.56
N ASN A 392 -6.52 -7.82 10.92
CA ASN A 392 -5.36 -8.70 10.82
C ASN A 392 -5.45 -9.88 11.80
N LEU A 393 -5.86 -9.62 13.05
CA LEU A 393 -6.02 -10.67 14.07
C LEU A 393 -7.11 -11.68 13.71
N LYS A 394 -8.25 -11.22 13.15
CA LYS A 394 -9.29 -12.13 12.64
C LYS A 394 -8.81 -12.94 11.45
N GLY A 395 -8.11 -12.31 10.50
CA GLY A 395 -7.49 -13.00 9.37
C GLY A 395 -6.57 -14.13 9.83
N PHE A 396 -5.68 -13.83 10.78
CA PHE A 396 -4.78 -14.83 11.36
C PHE A 396 -5.51 -16.02 11.99
N LEU A 397 -6.55 -15.77 12.79
CA LEU A 397 -7.34 -16.82 13.44
C LEU A 397 -8.14 -17.68 12.44
N ILE A 398 -8.52 -17.12 11.29
CA ILE A 398 -9.18 -17.85 10.21
C ILE A 398 -8.16 -18.70 9.45
N ASP A 399 -7.01 -18.13 9.12
CA ASP A 399 -5.96 -18.78 8.33
C ASP A 399 -5.24 -19.88 9.14
N HIS A 400 -5.08 -19.69 10.46
CA HIS A 400 -4.35 -20.58 11.35
C HIS A 400 -5.15 -20.96 12.62
N PRO A 401 -6.29 -21.66 12.50
CA PRO A 401 -7.19 -21.91 13.63
C PRO A 401 -6.58 -22.77 14.75
N GLN A 402 -5.58 -23.59 14.42
CA GLN A 402 -4.84 -24.43 15.38
C GLN A 402 -3.43 -23.90 15.69
N SER A 403 -3.18 -22.62 15.39
CA SER A 403 -1.90 -21.98 15.70
C SER A 403 -1.59 -22.03 17.20
N LYS A 404 -0.31 -22.18 17.53
CA LYS A 404 0.17 -22.00 18.92
C LYS A 404 0.05 -20.54 19.39
N TYR A 405 -0.09 -19.59 18.47
CA TYR A 405 -0.29 -18.16 18.72
C TYR A 405 -1.76 -17.75 18.76
N SER A 406 -2.72 -18.65 18.48
CA SER A 406 -4.16 -18.35 18.55
C SER A 406 -4.60 -17.76 19.90
N PRO A 407 -4.12 -18.24 21.07
CA PRO A 407 -4.47 -17.63 22.36
C PRO A 407 -4.02 -16.17 22.46
N ASP A 408 -2.79 -15.87 22.04
CA ASP A 408 -2.23 -14.51 22.08
C ASP A 408 -2.99 -13.58 21.10
N ALA A 409 -3.35 -14.09 19.92
CA ALA A 409 -4.15 -13.36 18.93
C ALA A 409 -5.55 -13.02 19.47
N LEU A 410 -6.20 -13.97 20.15
CA LEU A 410 -7.49 -13.76 20.82
C LEU A 410 -7.40 -12.76 21.98
N GLU A 411 -6.33 -12.83 22.78
CA GLU A 411 -6.09 -11.87 23.86
C GLU A 411 -5.89 -10.45 23.32
N ALA A 412 -5.07 -10.28 22.28
CA ALA A 412 -4.85 -9.00 21.62
C ALA A 412 -6.15 -8.45 21.02
N LEU A 413 -6.98 -9.31 20.41
CA LEU A 413 -8.27 -8.93 19.85
C LEU A 413 -9.22 -8.44 20.95
N ASN A 414 -9.29 -9.15 22.08
CA ASN A 414 -10.08 -8.77 23.24
C ASN A 414 -9.56 -7.49 23.90
N GLU A 415 -8.24 -7.27 23.92
CA GLU A 415 -7.66 -6.05 24.44
C GLU A 415 -8.00 -4.83 23.57
N ILE A 416 -7.91 -4.95 22.25
CA ILE A 416 -8.33 -3.89 21.31
C ILE A 416 -9.82 -3.63 21.47
N ALA A 417 -10.66 -4.67 21.57
CA ALA A 417 -12.09 -4.51 21.83
C ALA A 417 -12.32 -3.76 23.16
N ARG A 418 -11.62 -4.13 24.23
CA ARG A 418 -11.75 -3.49 25.55
C ARG A 418 -11.33 -2.02 25.53
N LYS A 419 -10.26 -1.69 24.79
CA LYS A 419 -9.76 -0.30 24.65
C LYS A 419 -10.61 0.53 23.69
N GLY A 420 -11.21 -0.12 22.69
CA GLY A 420 -11.98 0.49 21.61
C GLY A 420 -13.46 0.67 21.91
N LEU A 421 -14.03 -0.01 22.91
CA LEU A 421 -15.38 0.30 23.37
C LEU A 421 -15.36 1.62 24.15
N THR A 422 -15.69 2.71 23.46
CA THR A 422 -16.12 3.93 24.12
C THR A 422 -17.53 3.72 24.69
N ILE A 423 -17.91 4.51 25.70
CA ILE A 423 -19.29 4.49 26.24
C ILE A 423 -20.30 4.77 25.11
N GLU A 424 -19.92 5.62 24.16
CA GLU A 424 -20.73 5.93 22.98
C GLU A 424 -20.93 4.73 22.04
N ASP A 425 -19.93 3.83 21.89
CA ASP A 425 -20.09 2.60 21.10
C ASP A 425 -20.99 1.58 21.82
N MET A 426 -20.95 1.53 23.16
CA MET A 426 -21.90 0.72 23.94
C MET A 426 -23.32 1.26 23.85
N GLU A 427 -23.49 2.58 23.89
CA GLU A 427 -24.79 3.23 23.71
C GLU A 427 -25.34 2.98 22.30
N LEU A 428 -24.51 3.05 21.26
CA LEU A 428 -24.93 2.76 19.88
C LEU A 428 -25.38 1.30 19.71
N TYR A 429 -24.64 0.35 20.29
CA TYR A 429 -24.99 -1.07 20.22
C TYR A 429 -26.28 -1.39 20.99
N LEU A 430 -26.54 -0.72 22.12
CA LEU A 430 -27.79 -0.82 22.86
C LEU A 430 -28.96 -0.17 22.11
N GLN A 431 -28.73 0.94 21.40
CA GLN A 431 -29.74 1.65 20.62
C GLN A 431 -30.16 0.91 19.34
N ASP A 432 -29.25 0.14 18.73
CA ASP A 432 -29.58 -0.75 17.61
C ASP A 432 -30.34 -2.01 18.08
N SER A 433 -30.08 -2.49 19.30
CA SER A 433 -30.78 -3.65 19.86
C SER A 433 -32.25 -3.36 20.21
N THR A 434 -32.60 -2.12 20.54
CA THR A 434 -33.99 -1.71 20.81
C THR A 434 -34.81 -1.53 19.53
N ASN A 435 -34.17 -1.24 18.39
CA ASN A 435 -34.82 -1.16 17.08
C ASN A 435 -35.11 -2.54 16.45
N PHE A 436 -34.56 -3.62 17.00
CA PHE A 436 -34.79 -5.00 16.51
C PHE A 436 -36.09 -5.62 17.03
N SER A 437 -36.83 -4.93 17.91
CA SER A 437 -38.10 -5.42 18.49
C SER A 437 -39.29 -5.45 17.50
N ASP A 438 -39.17 -4.85 16.32
CA ASP A 438 -40.31 -4.69 15.40
C ASP A 438 -40.34 -5.65 14.20
N ASN A 439 -39.32 -6.48 14.00
CA ASN A 439 -39.32 -7.48 12.93
C ASN A 439 -39.57 -8.90 13.46
N LYS A 440 -40.83 -9.33 13.35
CA LYS A 440 -41.25 -10.73 13.51
C LYS A 440 -40.62 -11.61 12.43
N GLY A 441 -39.46 -12.18 12.73
CA GLY A 441 -38.85 -13.27 11.98
C GLY A 441 -37.93 -14.06 12.88
N LEU A 442 -38.36 -15.29 13.25
CA LEU A 442 -37.53 -16.27 13.95
C LEU A 442 -36.33 -16.61 13.07
N VAL A 443 -35.18 -15.98 13.34
CA VAL A 443 -33.87 -16.39 12.84
C VAL A 443 -32.92 -16.37 14.03
N GLU A 444 -32.12 -17.42 14.12
CA GLU A 444 -31.20 -17.76 15.21
C GLU A 444 -30.38 -16.54 15.68
N ALA A 445 -30.26 -16.39 17.01
CA ALA A 445 -29.47 -15.33 17.61
C ALA A 445 -28.02 -15.39 17.06
N PRO A 446 -27.41 -14.25 16.68
CA PRO A 446 -26.05 -14.25 16.16
C PRO A 446 -25.09 -14.78 17.24
N VAL A 447 -24.10 -15.56 16.81
CA VAL A 447 -23.03 -16.15 17.65
C VAL A 447 -22.39 -15.11 18.60
N ASN A 448 -22.40 -13.82 18.22
CA ASN A 448 -21.93 -12.70 19.02
C ASN A 448 -22.73 -12.44 20.32
N PHE A 449 -24.03 -12.79 20.38
CA PHE A 449 -24.84 -12.59 21.59
C PHE A 449 -24.48 -13.60 22.68
N ASN A 450 -24.20 -14.85 22.30
CA ASN A 450 -23.76 -15.88 23.27
C ASN A 450 -22.34 -15.59 23.77
N VAL A 451 -21.43 -15.15 22.89
CA VAL A 451 -20.08 -14.71 23.30
C VAL A 451 -20.14 -13.48 24.22
N PHE A 452 -21.06 -12.54 23.94
CA PHE A 452 -21.31 -11.39 24.80
C PHE A 452 -21.87 -11.80 26.17
N LEU A 453 -22.88 -12.68 26.21
CA LEU A 453 -23.44 -13.20 27.46
C LEU A 453 -22.41 -13.99 28.26
N ASP A 454 -21.63 -14.87 27.62
CA ASP A 454 -20.56 -15.62 28.29
C ASP A 454 -19.49 -14.67 28.85
N SER A 455 -19.14 -13.59 28.14
CA SER A 455 -18.23 -12.57 28.65
C SER A 455 -18.82 -11.79 29.84
N LEU A 456 -20.13 -11.55 29.84
CA LEU A 456 -20.84 -10.82 30.89
C LEU A 456 -21.04 -11.67 32.15
N PHE A 457 -21.37 -12.96 32.00
CA PHE A 457 -21.49 -13.92 33.10
C PHE A 457 -20.12 -14.30 33.69
N ASN A 458 -19.08 -14.43 32.88
CA ASN A 458 -17.70 -14.62 33.37
C ASN A 458 -17.19 -13.38 34.12
N TYR A 459 -17.57 -12.17 33.69
CA TYR A 459 -17.27 -10.93 34.41
C TYR A 459 -17.97 -10.87 35.79
N GLN A 460 -19.22 -11.34 35.89
CA GLN A 460 -19.95 -11.44 37.16
C GLN A 460 -19.33 -12.48 38.12
N SER A 461 -18.92 -13.64 37.61
CA SER A 461 -18.25 -14.68 38.41
C SER A 461 -16.90 -14.21 38.96
N ASP A 462 -16.12 -13.46 38.17
CA ASP A 462 -14.84 -12.89 38.61
C ASP A 462 -15.05 -11.71 39.58
N PHE A 463 -16.13 -10.94 39.40
CA PHE A 463 -16.53 -9.86 40.31
C PHE A 463 -17.00 -10.39 41.68
N ASP A 464 -17.84 -11.44 41.70
CA ASP A 464 -18.32 -12.06 42.94
C ASP A 464 -17.16 -12.76 43.70
N SER A 465 -16.19 -13.36 42.99
CA SER A 465 -14.95 -13.86 43.59
C SER A 465 -14.08 -12.75 44.20
N ARG A 466 -14.02 -11.58 43.57
CA ARG A 466 -13.23 -10.43 44.07
C ARG A 466 -13.91 -9.69 45.21
N MET A 467 -15.25 -9.62 45.24
CA MET A 467 -16.01 -8.99 46.33
C MET A 467 -15.96 -9.80 47.63
N VAL A 468 -15.87 -11.14 47.57
CA VAL A 468 -15.65 -11.98 48.76
C VAL A 468 -14.25 -11.79 49.36
N SER A 469 -13.29 -11.29 48.58
CA SER A 469 -11.89 -11.07 48.99
C SER A 469 -11.59 -9.67 49.56
N ILE A 470 -12.49 -8.69 49.44
CA ILE A 470 -12.22 -7.29 49.81
C ILE A 470 -13.13 -6.88 50.97
N ASN A 471 -12.82 -7.41 52.16
CA ASN A 471 -13.15 -6.76 53.42
C ASN A 471 -11.88 -6.10 53.96
N GLY A 472 -11.60 -4.88 53.48
CA GLY A 472 -10.52 -4.07 54.02
C GLY A 472 -9.99 -3.03 53.04
N VAL A 473 -10.28 -1.77 53.37
CA VAL A 473 -9.66 -0.52 52.90
C VAL A 473 -10.35 0.20 51.75
N ASP A 474 -10.63 1.48 52.04
CA ASP A 474 -11.35 2.49 51.28
C ASP A 474 -10.69 2.82 49.93
N SER A 475 -11.47 2.70 48.86
CA SER A 475 -11.33 3.58 47.71
C SER A 475 -12.71 3.88 47.13
N VAL A 476 -13.17 5.11 47.37
CA VAL A 476 -14.38 5.67 46.78
C VAL A 476 -14.09 5.95 45.30
N ARG A 477 -14.58 5.09 44.41
CA ARG A 477 -14.99 5.50 43.06
C ARG A 477 -16.51 5.52 43.06
N LEU A 478 -17.08 6.57 42.48
CA LEU A 478 -18.52 6.76 42.29
C LEU A 478 -19.06 5.61 41.42
N TYR A 479 -19.46 4.52 42.08
CA TYR A 479 -20.23 3.44 41.50
C TYR A 479 -21.65 3.63 42.02
N ASN A 480 -22.61 3.82 41.13
CA ASN A 480 -24.01 3.87 41.49
C ASN A 480 -24.57 2.44 41.40
N PRO A 481 -24.62 1.67 42.51
CA PRO A 481 -25.11 0.29 42.48
C PRO A 481 -26.55 0.18 41.99
N ASN A 482 -27.32 1.27 42.06
CA ASN A 482 -28.68 1.31 41.53
C ASN A 482 -28.71 1.22 40.00
N LEU A 483 -27.69 1.73 39.29
CA LEU A 483 -27.64 1.66 37.83
C LEU A 483 -27.42 0.23 37.33
N VAL A 484 -26.59 -0.54 38.05
CA VAL A 484 -26.33 -1.95 37.72
C VAL A 484 -27.55 -2.79 38.06
N LEU A 485 -28.21 -2.52 39.18
CA LEU A 485 -29.46 -3.17 39.52
C LEU A 485 -30.57 -2.81 38.51
N GLU A 486 -30.63 -1.58 38.02
CA GLU A 486 -31.59 -1.14 36.99
C GLU A 486 -31.33 -1.82 35.65
N ILE A 487 -30.07 -1.89 35.19
CA ILE A 487 -29.70 -2.59 33.95
C ILE A 487 -29.98 -4.09 34.08
N GLN A 488 -29.67 -4.70 35.23
CA GLN A 488 -29.94 -6.11 35.48
C GLN A 488 -31.44 -6.40 35.55
N THR A 489 -32.22 -5.53 36.20
CA THR A 489 -33.68 -5.64 36.25
C THR A 489 -34.28 -5.48 34.85
N PHE A 490 -33.79 -4.51 34.08
CA PHE A 490 -34.24 -4.26 32.71
C PHE A 490 -33.91 -5.41 31.76
N LEU A 491 -32.69 -5.96 31.83
CA LEU A 491 -32.29 -7.12 31.04
C LEU A 491 -33.08 -8.36 31.43
N MET A 492 -33.28 -8.60 32.73
CA MET A 492 -34.08 -9.73 33.20
C MET A 492 -35.53 -9.58 32.80
N ASP A 493 -36.15 -8.40 32.90
CA ASP A 493 -37.53 -8.17 32.42
C ASP A 493 -37.64 -8.33 30.90
N THR A 494 -36.66 -7.84 30.13
CA THR A 494 -36.66 -7.96 28.66
C THR A 494 -36.51 -9.42 28.21
N VAL A 495 -35.60 -10.16 28.83
CA VAL A 495 -35.40 -11.59 28.57
C VAL A 495 -36.62 -12.40 29.04
N PHE A 496 -37.20 -12.06 30.20
CA PHE A 496 -38.38 -12.74 30.73
C PHE A 496 -39.61 -12.50 29.85
N GLN A 497 -39.78 -11.30 29.26
CA GLN A 497 -40.84 -11.02 28.30
C GLN A 497 -40.63 -11.74 26.97
N GLN A 498 -39.39 -11.78 26.45
CA GLN A 498 -39.05 -12.54 25.23
C GLN A 498 -39.25 -14.04 25.38
N ILE A 499 -39.15 -14.59 26.60
CA ILE A 499 -39.42 -16.01 26.89
C ILE A 499 -40.92 -16.27 27.17
N LYS A 500 -41.63 -15.32 27.79
CA LYS A 500 -43.05 -15.46 28.16
C LYS A 500 -43.99 -15.43 26.95
N GLU A 501 -43.69 -14.62 25.94
CA GLU A 501 -44.42 -14.55 24.67
C GLU A 501 -44.50 -15.91 23.93
N PRO A 502 -43.39 -16.60 23.63
CA PRO A 502 -43.42 -17.91 22.96
C PRO A 502 -44.01 -19.02 23.84
N LEU A 503 -43.88 -18.95 25.17
CA LEU A 503 -44.53 -19.90 26.09
C LEU A 503 -46.06 -19.76 26.08
N ASN A 504 -46.58 -18.54 26.06
CA ASN A 504 -48.02 -18.29 25.92
C ASN A 504 -48.55 -18.69 24.54
N GLN A 505 -47.76 -18.51 23.47
CA GLN A 505 -48.12 -18.99 22.13
C GLN A 505 -48.13 -20.53 22.05
N MET A 506 -47.18 -21.20 22.72
CA MET A 506 -47.18 -22.66 22.82
C MET A 506 -48.35 -23.20 23.65
N GLU A 507 -48.77 -22.54 24.73
CA GLU A 507 -50.00 -22.90 25.47
C GLU A 507 -51.27 -22.64 24.66
N PHE A 508 -51.30 -21.57 23.86
CA PHE A 508 -52.41 -21.27 22.95
C PHE A 508 -52.54 -22.33 21.85
N ILE A 509 -51.43 -22.74 21.22
CA ILE A 509 -51.40 -23.84 20.24
C ILE A 509 -51.81 -25.17 20.87
N ARG A 510 -51.33 -25.47 22.08
CA ARG A 510 -51.70 -26.69 22.82
C ARG A 510 -53.18 -26.70 23.22
N ASN A 511 -53.79 -25.54 23.46
CA ASN A 511 -55.23 -25.42 23.73
C ASN A 511 -56.07 -25.53 22.45
N LEU A 512 -55.58 -25.02 21.30
CA LEU A 512 -56.23 -25.21 20.01
C LEU A 512 -56.28 -26.68 19.58
N GLU A 513 -55.20 -27.44 19.82
CA GLU A 513 -55.17 -28.89 19.56
C GLU A 513 -56.14 -29.68 20.44
N LYS A 514 -56.38 -29.23 21.68
CA LYS A 514 -57.37 -29.86 22.59
C LYS A 514 -58.82 -29.58 22.18
N THR A 515 -59.09 -28.50 21.44
CA THR A 515 -60.44 -28.14 20.99
C THR A 515 -60.91 -28.85 19.72
N GLY A 516 -60.10 -29.76 19.15
CA GLY A 516 -60.55 -30.64 18.07
C GLY A 516 -60.79 -29.93 16.73
N TRP A 517 -60.10 -28.82 16.47
CA TRP A 517 -60.13 -28.15 15.17
C TRP A 517 -59.21 -28.88 14.18
N LYS A 518 -59.70 -30.00 13.64
CA LYS A 518 -59.24 -30.58 12.37
C LYS A 518 -60.42 -30.66 11.43
N ASP A 519 -60.18 -30.22 10.20
CA ASP A 519 -60.99 -30.38 8.97
C ASP A 519 -61.67 -29.10 8.46
N GLN A 520 -60.88 -28.30 7.72
CA GLN A 520 -61.31 -27.72 6.44
C GLN A 520 -60.10 -27.25 5.62
N GLN A 521 -59.42 -28.20 4.97
CA GLN A 521 -59.06 -28.16 3.54
C GLN A 521 -58.61 -29.54 3.07
#